data_AF-A0A438IHP3-F1
#
_entry.id   AF-A0A438IHP3-F1
#
_cell.length_a   1.000
_cell.length_b   1.000
_cell.length_c   1.000
_cell.angle_alpha   90.00
_cell.angle_beta   90.00
_cell.angle_gamma   90.00
#
_symmetry.space_group_name_H-M   'P 1'
#
loop_
_entity.id
_entity.type
_entity.pdbx_description
1 polymer ?
#
loop_
_entity_poly.entity_id
_entity_poly.type
_entity_poly.pdbx_seq_one_letter_code
_entity_poly.pdbx_strand_id
1 'polypeptide(L)'
;MLPPRTIQIRPSMIKVETDPKLSDTQTVNSVEINGTRIAYDLKLCLPKVVNVIELDQLLMELHMINVTCLNFYSSSSSNQPRRSYLSKYLIALLSYGGIPNEYFMNLLKDALEDAPSVQSSKRAALRVSLRFGEMDDSIVTRMILSGIPIDEPFLHHCLSFMVNEERKGLRVGKLPVNDCFYLMGTADPTGTLKSDEVCIILDHGQVQGRVLVYKHPGLHFGDIHVLNATYVEALEEFVGNAKYAIFFPIKGPRSLADEMANSDFDGDMYWVSRNQQVGGFALSADKLI
;
A
#
# COMPACT_ATOMS: atom_id res chain seq x y z
N MET A 1 -25.13 -8.77 -23.48
CA MET A 1 -23.70 -8.39 -23.46
C MET A 1 -23.41 -7.53 -24.66
N LEU A 2 -22.58 -6.49 -24.52
CA LEU A 2 -22.18 -5.65 -25.65
C LEU A 2 -21.09 -6.35 -26.48
N PRO A 3 -21.04 -6.14 -27.80
CA PRO A 3 -20.00 -6.70 -28.64
C PRO A 3 -18.59 -6.18 -28.27
N PRO A 4 -17.52 -6.96 -28.51
CA PRO A 4 -16.15 -6.51 -28.31
C PRO A 4 -15.86 -5.21 -29.07
N ARG A 5 -15.10 -4.29 -28.46
CA ARG A 5 -14.73 -2.97 -29.01
C ARG A 5 -15.88 -1.95 -29.16
N THR A 6 -16.97 -2.15 -28.44
CA THR A 6 -18.08 -1.18 -28.39
C THR A 6 -18.02 -0.39 -27.09
N ILE A 7 -17.89 0.93 -27.18
CA ILE A 7 -17.97 1.83 -26.02
C ILE A 7 -19.44 2.23 -25.85
N GLN A 8 -20.01 1.94 -24.68
CA GLN A 8 -21.36 2.39 -24.34
C GLN A 8 -21.29 3.81 -23.77
N ILE A 9 -21.89 4.77 -24.47
CA ILE A 9 -21.98 6.14 -23.95
C ILE A 9 -23.00 6.22 -22.82
N ARG A 10 -22.53 6.36 -21.58
CA ARG A 10 -23.37 6.49 -20.38
C ARG A 10 -23.83 7.94 -20.20
N PRO A 11 -25.00 8.17 -19.59
CA PRO A 11 -25.48 9.53 -19.29
C PRO A 11 -24.50 10.39 -18.46
N SER A 12 -23.62 9.75 -17.66
CA SER A 12 -22.61 10.40 -16.81
C SER A 12 -21.36 10.90 -17.54
N MET A 13 -21.16 10.56 -18.83
CA MET A 13 -19.97 10.97 -19.55
C MET A 13 -20.10 12.36 -20.17
N ILE A 14 -19.04 13.17 -20.03
CA ILE A 14 -18.95 14.48 -20.67
C ILE A 14 -18.69 14.27 -22.16
N LYS A 15 -19.52 14.87 -23.00
CA LYS A 15 -19.36 14.83 -24.46
C LYS A 15 -18.28 15.82 -24.86
N VAL A 16 -17.24 15.35 -25.55
CA VAL A 16 -16.12 16.15 -26.02
C VAL A 16 -16.06 15.99 -27.53
N GLU A 17 -15.90 17.10 -28.26
CA GLU A 17 -15.80 17.06 -29.71
C GLU A 17 -14.44 16.53 -30.17
N THR A 18 -14.45 15.72 -31.21
CA THR A 18 -13.23 15.22 -31.86
C THR A 18 -12.43 16.35 -32.48
N ASP A 19 -11.12 16.38 -32.21
CA ASP A 19 -10.21 17.34 -32.84
C ASP A 19 -9.96 16.91 -34.31
N PRO A 20 -10.38 17.72 -35.30
CA PRO A 20 -10.26 17.39 -36.71
C PRO A 20 -8.81 17.42 -37.23
N LYS A 21 -7.82 17.84 -36.43
CA LYS A 21 -6.40 17.91 -36.83
C LYS A 21 -5.59 16.66 -36.47
N LEU A 22 -6.17 15.70 -35.74
CA LEU A 22 -5.52 14.46 -35.33
C LEU A 22 -6.09 13.28 -36.14
N SER A 23 -5.48 12.97 -37.29
CA SER A 23 -5.93 11.92 -38.22
C SER A 23 -5.42 10.50 -37.90
N ASP A 24 -4.37 10.38 -37.09
CA ASP A 24 -3.58 9.13 -36.99
C ASP A 24 -3.82 8.36 -35.68
N THR A 25 -4.71 8.85 -34.83
CA THR A 25 -5.09 8.22 -33.54
C THR A 25 -6.59 8.08 -33.43
N GLN A 26 -7.06 6.95 -32.88
CA GLN A 26 -8.47 6.71 -32.61
C GLN A 26 -8.95 7.69 -31.52
N THR A 27 -9.73 8.69 -31.90
CA THR A 27 -10.27 9.71 -31.00
C THR A 27 -11.68 9.32 -30.52
N VAL A 28 -12.03 9.71 -29.29
CA VAL A 28 -13.32 9.37 -28.66
C VAL A 28 -14.10 10.64 -28.31
N ASN A 29 -15.42 10.62 -28.53
CA ASN A 29 -16.29 11.80 -28.39
C ASN A 29 -16.83 11.99 -26.97
N SER A 30 -16.30 11.26 -26.01
CA SER A 30 -16.77 11.25 -24.62
C SER A 30 -15.62 10.97 -23.68
N VAL A 31 -15.54 11.73 -22.60
CA VAL A 31 -14.52 11.60 -21.56
C VAL A 31 -15.22 11.36 -20.22
N GLU A 32 -14.79 10.30 -19.54
CA GLU A 32 -15.21 9.97 -18.18
C GLU A 32 -14.06 10.35 -17.23
N ILE A 33 -14.31 11.28 -16.31
CA ILE A 33 -13.29 11.74 -15.35
C ILE A 33 -13.44 10.90 -14.09
N ASN A 34 -12.56 9.91 -13.92
CA ASN A 34 -12.52 9.06 -12.74
C ASN A 34 -11.46 9.58 -11.77
N GLY A 35 -11.84 10.57 -10.95
CA GLY A 35 -11.03 11.04 -9.82
C GLY A 35 -10.97 12.56 -9.67
N THR A 36 -10.97 13.03 -8.43
CA THR A 36 -10.95 14.46 -8.05
C THR A 36 -9.64 15.16 -8.41
N ARG A 37 -8.50 14.44 -8.39
CA ARG A 37 -7.17 15.01 -8.73
C ARG A 37 -7.05 15.45 -10.19
N ILE A 38 -7.64 14.67 -11.12
CA ILE A 38 -7.68 14.99 -12.56
C ILE A 38 -8.58 16.21 -12.81
N ALA A 39 -9.64 16.37 -12.03
CA ALA A 39 -10.52 17.55 -12.11
C ALA A 39 -9.79 18.85 -11.74
N TYR A 40 -8.87 18.82 -10.76
CA TYR A 40 -8.05 20.00 -10.40
C TYR A 40 -6.99 20.35 -11.46
N ASP A 41 -6.31 19.36 -12.04
CA ASP A 41 -5.36 19.60 -13.14
C ASP A 41 -6.05 20.05 -14.44
N LEU A 42 -7.24 19.51 -14.75
CA LEU A 42 -8.07 20.00 -15.87
C LEU A 42 -8.54 21.45 -15.66
N LYS A 43 -8.78 21.87 -14.40
CA LYS A 43 -9.15 23.25 -14.04
C LYS A 43 -8.02 24.25 -14.35
N LEU A 44 -6.76 23.80 -14.28
CA LEU A 44 -5.56 24.57 -14.63
C LEU A 44 -5.29 24.58 -16.15
N CYS A 45 -5.62 23.51 -16.86
CA CYS A 45 -5.33 23.36 -18.29
C CYS A 45 -6.44 23.86 -19.23
N LEU A 46 -7.70 23.97 -18.78
CA LEU A 46 -8.84 24.31 -19.64
C LEU A 46 -9.73 25.44 -19.08
N PRO A 47 -9.22 26.67 -18.92
CA PRO A 47 -10.04 27.80 -18.45
C PRO A 47 -11.12 28.25 -19.45
N LYS A 48 -11.24 27.63 -20.64
CA LYS A 48 -12.15 28.07 -21.72
C LYS A 48 -13.32 27.13 -22.02
N VAL A 49 -13.44 25.97 -21.37
CA VAL A 49 -14.33 24.90 -21.87
C VAL A 49 -15.50 24.53 -20.94
N VAL A 50 -15.49 24.86 -19.64
CA VAL A 50 -16.56 24.39 -18.73
C VAL A 50 -17.00 25.48 -17.75
N ASN A 51 -18.31 25.74 -17.69
CA ASN A 51 -18.94 26.66 -16.73
C ASN A 51 -18.81 26.11 -15.29
N VAL A 52 -18.35 26.96 -14.38
CA VAL A 52 -17.83 26.60 -13.04
C VAL A 52 -18.91 26.15 -12.03
N ILE A 53 -20.20 26.18 -12.39
CA ILE A 53 -21.31 26.05 -11.43
C ILE A 53 -21.80 24.59 -11.26
N GLU A 54 -21.55 23.69 -12.22
CA GLU A 54 -22.05 22.29 -12.18
C GLU A 54 -21.10 21.29 -11.50
N LEU A 55 -19.87 21.67 -11.14
CA LEU A 55 -18.88 20.76 -10.56
C LEU A 55 -19.13 20.37 -9.10
N ASP A 56 -19.72 21.27 -8.31
CA ASP A 56 -19.94 21.03 -6.87
C ASP A 56 -21.04 19.99 -6.63
N GLN A 57 -21.97 19.81 -7.58
CA GLN A 57 -23.05 18.84 -7.49
C GLN A 57 -22.60 17.43 -7.92
N LEU A 58 -21.62 17.33 -8.82
CA LEU A 58 -21.05 16.06 -9.29
C LEU A 58 -20.16 15.36 -8.23
N LEU A 59 -19.55 16.16 -7.34
CA LEU A 59 -18.63 15.69 -6.30
C LEU A 59 -19.30 14.80 -5.24
N MET A 60 -20.61 14.97 -4.99
CA MET A 60 -21.34 14.12 -4.04
C MET A 60 -21.78 12.77 -4.62
N GLU A 61 -22.00 12.66 -5.92
CA GLU A 61 -22.46 11.41 -6.55
C GLU A 61 -21.31 10.44 -6.91
N LEU A 62 -20.08 10.93 -7.02
CA LEU A 62 -18.89 10.14 -7.40
C LEU A 62 -18.43 9.14 -6.33
N HIS A 63 -18.84 9.28 -5.07
CA HIS A 63 -18.49 8.33 -3.99
C HIS A 63 -19.02 6.91 -4.21
N MET A 64 -20.03 6.73 -5.07
CA MET A 64 -20.72 5.45 -5.26
C MET A 64 -20.23 4.61 -6.46
N ILE A 65 -19.36 5.16 -7.34
CA ILE A 65 -18.99 4.52 -8.63
C ILE A 65 -17.56 3.95 -8.62
N ASN A 66 -16.97 3.72 -7.45
CA ASN A 66 -15.58 3.24 -7.33
C ASN A 66 -15.37 1.74 -7.65
N VAL A 67 -16.41 1.01 -8.10
CA VAL A 67 -16.37 -0.47 -8.18
C VAL A 67 -15.99 -1.02 -9.56
N THR A 68 -15.79 -0.21 -10.61
CA THR A 68 -15.60 -0.78 -11.97
C THR A 68 -14.42 -0.27 -12.80
N CYS A 69 -13.52 0.54 -12.22
CA CYS A 69 -12.39 1.11 -12.97
C CYS A 69 -11.04 0.84 -12.28
N LEU A 70 -10.74 -0.42 -12.01
CA LEU A 70 -9.36 -0.90 -11.81
C LEU A 70 -8.65 -1.00 -13.18
N ASN A 71 -8.54 0.12 -13.88
CA ASN A 71 -7.51 0.29 -14.89
C ASN A 71 -6.42 1.16 -14.26
N PHE A 72 -5.32 0.52 -13.89
CA PHE A 72 -4.07 1.11 -13.43
C PHE A 72 -3.69 2.36 -14.24
N TYR A 73 -4.04 3.56 -13.77
CA TYR A 73 -3.48 4.81 -14.24
C TYR A 73 -2.53 5.38 -13.18
N SER A 74 -1.27 4.93 -13.30
CA SER A 74 -0.03 5.67 -13.03
C SER A 74 -0.08 6.83 -12.02
N SER A 75 -0.17 6.52 -10.73
CA SER A 75 0.46 7.36 -9.70
C SER A 75 1.14 6.57 -8.58
N SER A 76 1.00 5.24 -8.56
CA SER A 76 1.80 4.32 -7.76
C SER A 76 1.74 2.96 -8.45
N SER A 77 2.78 2.61 -9.22
CA SER A 77 2.95 1.21 -9.66
C SER A 77 2.98 0.31 -8.43
N SER A 78 2.55 -0.95 -8.57
CA SER A 78 2.66 -1.96 -7.51
C SER A 78 4.12 -2.37 -7.28
N ASN A 79 4.93 -1.42 -6.84
CA ASN A 79 6.32 -1.63 -6.47
C ASN A 79 6.35 -2.42 -5.16
N GLN A 80 7.50 -3.04 -4.90
CA GLN A 80 7.72 -3.68 -3.62
C GLN A 80 7.42 -2.68 -2.49
N PRO A 81 6.51 -3.00 -1.56
CA PRO A 81 6.20 -2.09 -0.49
C PRO A 81 7.46 -1.91 0.34
N ARG A 82 7.72 -0.65 0.68
CA ARG A 82 8.81 -0.29 1.58
C ARG A 82 8.71 -1.11 2.86
N ARG A 83 9.87 -1.35 3.48
CA ARG A 83 9.96 -2.04 4.76
C ARG A 83 8.89 -1.50 5.71
N SER A 84 8.12 -2.42 6.29
CA SER A 84 7.06 -2.05 7.22
C SER A 84 7.63 -1.75 8.61
N TYR A 85 7.00 -0.81 9.30
CA TYR A 85 7.36 -0.40 10.64
C TYR A 85 6.14 -0.45 11.54
N LEU A 86 6.32 -0.87 12.79
CA LEU A 86 5.34 -0.66 13.83
C LEU A 86 5.38 0.81 14.23
N SER A 87 4.23 1.47 14.19
CA SER A 87 4.08 2.83 14.74
C SER A 87 3.86 2.76 16.25
N LYS A 88 4.10 3.88 16.96
CA LYS A 88 3.79 3.99 18.40
C LYS A 88 2.34 3.62 18.75
N TYR A 89 1.38 3.89 17.86
CA TYR A 89 -0.04 3.54 18.08
C TYR A 89 -0.24 2.03 17.97
N LEU A 90 0.31 1.43 16.91
CA LEU A 90 0.23 -0.01 16.71
C LEU A 90 0.95 -0.77 17.83
N ILE A 91 2.11 -0.29 18.30
CA ILE A 91 2.81 -0.87 19.46
C ILE A 91 1.92 -0.84 20.70
N ALA A 92 1.25 0.29 20.98
CA ALA A 92 0.36 0.40 22.13
C ALA A 92 -0.84 -0.57 22.03
N LEU A 93 -1.47 -0.67 20.85
CA LEU A 93 -2.59 -1.58 20.62
C LEU A 93 -2.17 -3.06 20.73
N LEU A 94 -1.02 -3.42 20.15
CA LEU A 94 -0.48 -4.78 20.24
C LEU A 94 -0.07 -5.15 21.68
N SER A 95 0.53 -4.21 22.41
CA SER A 95 0.86 -4.40 23.83
C SER A 95 -0.41 -4.61 24.67
N TYR A 96 -1.46 -3.80 24.44
CA TYR A 96 -2.77 -4.00 25.05
C TYR A 96 -3.37 -5.38 24.70
N GLY A 97 -3.21 -5.78 23.45
CA GLY A 97 -3.59 -7.10 22.93
C GLY A 97 -2.76 -8.27 23.43
N GLY A 98 -1.85 -8.06 24.38
CA GLY A 98 -1.12 -9.13 25.07
C GLY A 98 0.24 -9.47 24.49
N ILE A 99 0.75 -8.72 23.50
CA ILE A 99 2.13 -8.89 23.04
C ILE A 99 3.10 -8.41 24.14
N PRO A 100 4.04 -9.26 24.60
CA PRO A 100 4.96 -8.89 25.67
C PRO A 100 5.84 -7.71 25.29
N ASN A 101 6.11 -6.82 26.25
CA ASN A 101 6.97 -5.66 26.02
C ASN A 101 8.40 -6.08 25.65
N GLU A 102 8.87 -7.25 26.09
CA GLU A 102 10.19 -7.78 25.70
C GLU A 102 10.31 -7.96 24.18
N TYR A 103 9.22 -8.30 23.49
CA TYR A 103 9.22 -8.45 22.03
C TYR A 103 9.62 -7.13 21.35
N PHE A 104 8.96 -6.03 21.70
CA PHE A 104 9.27 -4.70 21.15
C PHE A 104 10.67 -4.22 21.55
N MET A 105 11.09 -4.51 22.79
CA MET A 105 12.42 -4.16 23.27
C MET A 105 13.52 -4.92 22.52
N ASN A 106 13.29 -6.18 22.15
CA ASN A 106 14.23 -6.94 21.33
C ASN A 106 14.30 -6.40 19.91
N LEU A 107 13.16 -6.05 19.28
CA LEU A 107 13.16 -5.37 17.97
C LEU A 107 13.96 -4.06 18.00
N LEU A 108 13.83 -3.29 19.08
CA LEU A 108 14.59 -2.05 19.26
C LEU A 108 16.09 -2.33 19.43
N LYS A 109 16.47 -3.34 20.22
CA LYS A 109 17.88 -3.75 20.40
C LYS A 109 18.49 -4.18 19.07
N ASP A 110 17.83 -5.05 18.33
CA ASP A 110 18.27 -5.54 17.02
C ASP A 110 18.49 -4.37 16.05
N ALA A 111 17.56 -3.41 16.03
CA ALA A 111 17.68 -2.22 15.20
C ALA A 111 18.84 -1.29 15.62
N LEU A 112 19.16 -1.22 16.92
CA LEU A 112 20.26 -0.41 17.45
C LEU A 112 21.63 -1.08 17.27
N GLU A 113 21.71 -2.40 17.37
CA GLU A 113 22.95 -3.18 17.20
C GLU A 113 23.43 -3.20 15.74
N ASP A 114 22.52 -3.07 14.77
CA ASP A 114 22.88 -2.99 13.36
C ASP A 114 23.65 -1.69 13.02
N ALA A 115 23.39 -0.58 13.72
CA ALA A 115 23.85 0.77 13.37
C ALA A 115 25.36 1.07 13.51
N PRO A 116 26.10 0.58 14.54
CA PRO A 116 27.53 0.87 14.70
C PRO A 116 28.43 0.11 13.73
N SER A 117 27.97 -1.03 13.21
CA SER A 117 28.79 -1.92 12.37
C SER A 117 28.87 -1.49 10.89
N VAL A 118 28.02 -0.55 10.46
CA VAL A 118 27.82 -0.17 9.05
C VAL A 118 29.06 0.48 8.44
N GLN A 119 29.81 1.26 9.24
CA GLN A 119 30.98 2.00 8.76
C GLN A 119 32.28 1.19 8.77
N SER A 120 32.27 -0.01 9.35
CA SER A 120 33.44 -0.89 9.46
C SER A 120 33.26 -2.25 8.79
N SER A 121 32.01 -2.64 8.50
CA SER A 121 31.68 -3.92 7.89
C SER A 121 31.02 -3.72 6.54
N LYS A 122 31.67 -4.20 5.47
CA LYS A 122 31.10 -4.28 4.12
C LYS A 122 29.73 -4.97 4.11
N ARG A 123 29.56 -6.01 4.94
CA ARG A 123 28.30 -6.76 5.05
C ARG A 123 27.21 -5.90 5.70
N ALA A 124 27.54 -5.07 6.69
CA ALA A 124 26.57 -4.17 7.31
C ALA A 124 26.24 -2.97 6.41
N ALA A 125 27.24 -2.40 5.73
CA ALA A 125 27.05 -1.40 4.68
C ALA A 125 26.08 -1.87 3.60
N LEU A 126 26.28 -3.10 3.09
CA LEU A 126 25.40 -3.70 2.09
C LEU A 126 23.98 -3.93 2.62
N ARG A 127 23.82 -4.37 3.87
CA ARG A 127 22.49 -4.54 4.47
C ARG A 127 21.75 -3.20 4.53
N VAL A 128 22.40 -2.14 5.00
CA VAL A 128 21.78 -0.80 5.07
C VAL A 128 21.47 -0.28 3.66
N SER A 129 22.42 -0.38 2.72
CA SER A 129 22.20 0.13 1.35
C SER A 129 21.03 -0.57 0.65
N LEU A 130 20.87 -1.88 0.84
CA LEU A 130 19.74 -2.63 0.31
C LEU A 130 18.40 -2.15 0.88
N ARG A 131 18.35 -1.71 2.14
CA ARG A 131 17.13 -1.15 2.76
C ARG A 131 16.72 0.19 2.14
N PHE A 132 17.67 0.93 1.57
CA PHE A 132 17.46 2.24 0.95
C PHE A 132 17.48 2.19 -0.59
N GLY A 133 17.60 1.01 -1.19
CA GLY A 133 17.84 0.83 -2.63
C GLY A 133 16.79 1.45 -3.56
N GLU A 134 15.58 1.71 -3.09
CA GLU A 134 14.54 2.44 -3.83
C GLU A 134 14.70 3.96 -3.79
N MET A 135 15.39 4.51 -2.79
CA MET A 135 15.57 5.96 -2.62
C MET A 135 16.74 6.49 -3.43
N ASP A 136 17.77 5.68 -3.65
CA ASP A 136 19.02 6.06 -4.31
C ASP A 136 19.24 5.34 -5.65
N ASP A 137 18.18 4.75 -6.24
CA ASP A 137 18.27 3.85 -7.40
C ASP A 137 19.36 2.78 -7.22
N SER A 138 19.58 2.30 -6.00
CA SER A 138 20.58 1.32 -5.60
C SER A 138 22.03 1.72 -5.94
N ILE A 139 22.32 3.02 -6.06
CA ILE A 139 23.67 3.54 -6.33
C ILE A 139 24.66 3.05 -5.27
N VAL A 140 24.35 3.22 -3.98
CA VAL A 140 25.25 2.86 -2.88
C VAL A 140 25.48 1.35 -2.85
N THR A 141 24.42 0.57 -3.06
CA THR A 141 24.50 -0.89 -3.20
C THR A 141 25.44 -1.28 -4.34
N ARG A 142 25.30 -0.67 -5.52
CA ARG A 142 26.20 -0.93 -6.67
C ARG A 142 27.64 -0.56 -6.38
N MET A 143 27.90 0.55 -5.68
CA MET A 143 29.25 0.96 -5.30
C MET A 143 29.93 -0.09 -4.43
N ILE A 144 29.24 -0.56 -3.38
CA ILE A 144 29.75 -1.58 -2.46
C ILE A 144 30.01 -2.91 -3.20
N LEU A 145 29.08 -3.33 -4.07
CA LEU A 145 29.22 -4.56 -4.86
C LEU A 145 30.36 -4.46 -5.88
N SER A 146 30.61 -3.27 -6.42
CA SER A 146 31.73 -2.99 -7.34
C SER A 146 33.10 -2.95 -6.64
N GLY A 147 33.13 -3.14 -5.32
CA GLY A 147 34.37 -3.17 -4.55
C GLY A 147 34.90 -1.80 -4.14
N ILE A 148 34.09 -0.74 -4.26
CA ILE A 148 34.48 0.59 -3.77
C ILE A 148 34.65 0.53 -2.24
N PRO A 149 35.77 1.04 -1.71
CA PRO A 149 36.02 1.07 -0.27
C PRO A 149 34.95 1.87 0.49
N ILE A 150 34.49 1.37 1.64
CA ILE A 150 33.40 1.99 2.42
C ILE A 150 33.79 3.33 3.08
N ASP A 151 35.09 3.60 3.15
CA ASP A 151 35.71 4.85 3.58
C ASP A 151 35.86 5.88 2.44
N GLU A 152 35.48 5.52 1.21
CA GLU A 152 35.36 6.49 0.11
C GLU A 152 34.40 7.62 0.54
N PRO A 153 34.78 8.91 0.41
CA PRO A 153 34.05 10.02 1.03
C PRO A 153 32.56 10.09 0.68
N PHE A 154 32.19 9.86 -0.58
CA PHE A 154 30.78 9.88 -1.00
C PHE A 154 30.01 8.70 -0.41
N LEU A 155 30.54 7.48 -0.54
CA LEU A 155 29.93 6.27 0.01
C LEU A 155 29.78 6.34 1.54
N HIS A 156 30.80 6.81 2.24
CA HIS A 156 30.79 7.01 3.69
C HIS A 156 29.71 8.01 4.12
N HIS A 157 29.59 9.13 3.39
CA HIS A 157 28.54 10.12 3.63
C HIS A 157 27.14 9.53 3.44
N CYS A 158 26.91 8.82 2.34
CA CYS A 158 25.62 8.17 2.05
C CYS A 158 25.24 7.15 3.12
N LEU A 159 26.18 6.30 3.54
CA LEU A 159 25.95 5.32 4.62
C LEU A 159 25.65 6.01 5.96
N SER A 160 26.37 7.08 6.28
CA SER A 160 26.13 7.87 7.49
C SER A 160 24.75 8.53 7.48
N PHE A 161 24.32 9.04 6.32
CA PHE A 161 22.97 9.58 6.13
C PHE A 161 21.90 8.49 6.37
N MET A 162 22.03 7.32 5.74
CA MET A 162 21.08 6.21 5.91
C MET A 162 20.95 5.76 7.36
N VAL A 163 22.06 5.57 8.07
CA VAL A 163 22.07 5.22 9.50
C VAL A 163 21.38 6.29 10.34
N ASN A 164 21.58 7.57 10.01
CA ASN A 164 20.93 8.66 10.72
C ASN A 164 19.42 8.72 10.46
N GLU A 165 18.96 8.42 9.24
CA GLU A 165 17.53 8.32 8.92
C GLU A 165 16.85 7.17 9.68
N GLU A 166 17.48 5.99 9.76
CA GLU A 166 16.98 4.88 10.58
C GLU A 166 16.86 5.31 12.06
N ARG A 167 17.89 5.96 12.60
CA ARG A 167 17.88 6.47 13.99
C ARG A 167 16.79 7.51 14.23
N LYS A 168 16.53 8.41 13.27
CA LYS A 168 15.39 9.36 13.36
C LYS A 168 14.07 8.61 13.42
N GLY A 169 13.90 7.56 12.61
CA GLY A 169 12.74 6.67 12.63
C GLY A 169 12.51 6.03 14.01
N LEU A 170 13.56 5.47 14.61
CA LEU A 170 13.48 4.86 15.94
C LEU A 170 13.07 5.89 17.02
N ARG A 171 13.60 7.12 16.96
CA ARG A 171 13.23 8.20 17.90
C ARG A 171 11.76 8.57 17.87
N VAL A 172 11.11 8.46 16.70
CA VAL A 172 9.68 8.72 16.55
C VAL A 172 8.80 7.48 16.77
N GLY A 173 9.39 6.36 17.21
CA GLY A 173 8.69 5.12 17.51
C GLY A 173 8.31 4.31 16.28
N LYS A 174 9.12 4.36 15.20
CA LYS A 174 9.02 3.43 14.06
C LYS A 174 9.95 2.24 14.29
N LEU A 175 9.40 1.12 14.75
CA LEU A 175 10.19 -0.10 14.95
C LEU A 175 10.13 -0.99 13.71
N PRO A 176 11.28 -1.36 13.11
CA PRO A 176 11.28 -2.27 11.98
C PRO A 176 10.80 -3.65 12.42
N VAL A 177 9.94 -4.27 11.61
CA VAL A 177 9.44 -5.62 11.83
C VAL A 177 9.49 -6.41 10.53
N ASN A 178 9.86 -7.69 10.61
CA ASN A 178 9.92 -8.57 9.46
C ASN A 178 8.56 -9.25 9.22
N ASP A 179 8.35 -9.72 7.98
CA ASP A 179 7.11 -10.37 7.53
C ASP A 179 5.85 -9.51 7.69
N CYS A 180 6.04 -8.20 7.58
CA CYS A 180 4.95 -7.22 7.57
C CYS A 180 5.07 -6.32 6.35
N PHE A 181 3.92 -5.92 5.80
CA PHE A 181 3.82 -5.16 4.55
C PHE A 181 2.75 -4.09 4.68
N TYR A 182 2.90 -2.99 3.95
CA TYR A 182 1.79 -2.10 3.67
C TYR A 182 1.27 -2.43 2.28
N LEU A 183 0.02 -2.87 2.18
CA LEU A 183 -0.60 -3.30 0.93
C LEU A 183 -1.78 -2.39 0.60
N MET A 184 -1.99 -2.13 -0.69
CA MET A 184 -3.16 -1.39 -1.14
C MET A 184 -4.40 -2.27 -0.96
N GLY A 185 -5.42 -1.74 -0.28
CA GLY A 185 -6.67 -2.44 -0.06
C GLY A 185 -7.66 -2.21 -1.18
N THR A 186 -8.37 -3.26 -1.57
CA THR A 186 -9.46 -3.18 -2.53
C THR A 186 -10.53 -4.24 -2.25
N ALA A 187 -11.69 -4.12 -2.88
CA ALA A 187 -12.77 -5.10 -2.77
C ALA A 187 -12.50 -6.31 -3.67
N ASP A 188 -12.92 -7.49 -3.23
CA ASP A 188 -12.90 -8.72 -4.03
C ASP A 188 -13.93 -8.64 -5.18
N PRO A 189 -13.49 -8.56 -6.45
CA PRO A 189 -14.40 -8.50 -7.59
C PRO A 189 -15.10 -9.84 -7.87
N THR A 190 -14.59 -10.96 -7.35
CA THR A 190 -15.15 -12.30 -7.59
C THR A 190 -16.31 -12.61 -6.66
N GLY A 191 -16.38 -11.94 -5.50
CA GLY A 191 -17.36 -12.23 -4.46
C GLY A 191 -17.22 -13.63 -3.86
N THR A 192 -16.03 -14.23 -3.91
CA THR A 192 -15.79 -15.60 -3.43
C THR A 192 -15.45 -15.62 -1.94
N LEU A 193 -14.69 -14.63 -1.47
CA LEU A 193 -14.24 -14.54 -0.07
C LEU A 193 -15.42 -14.52 0.93
N LYS A 194 -15.24 -15.16 2.09
CA LYS A 194 -16.14 -15.04 3.25
C LYS A 194 -15.79 -13.81 4.09
N SER A 195 -16.66 -13.45 5.03
CA SER A 195 -16.51 -12.24 5.86
C SER A 195 -15.21 -12.16 6.67
N ASP A 196 -14.61 -13.30 7.03
CA ASP A 196 -13.36 -13.41 7.79
C ASP A 196 -12.14 -13.74 6.91
N GLU A 197 -12.33 -13.83 5.60
CA GLU A 197 -11.29 -14.21 4.63
C GLU A 197 -10.84 -13.01 3.82
N VAL A 198 -9.53 -12.95 3.55
CA VAL A 198 -8.92 -11.98 2.64
C VAL A 198 -8.07 -12.72 1.61
N CYS A 199 -7.88 -12.13 0.42
CA CYS A 199 -6.85 -12.60 -0.50
C CYS A 199 -5.70 -11.59 -0.53
N ILE A 200 -4.49 -12.07 -0.28
CA ILE A 200 -3.28 -11.22 -0.23
C ILE A 200 -2.32 -11.69 -1.30
N ILE A 201 -1.85 -10.77 -2.13
CA ILE A 201 -0.89 -11.05 -3.20
C ILE A 201 0.42 -10.32 -2.88
N LEU A 202 1.52 -11.06 -2.83
CA LEU A 202 2.87 -10.53 -2.64
C LEU A 202 3.72 -10.73 -3.92
N ASP A 203 5.04 -10.73 -3.78
CA ASP A 203 6.01 -10.92 -4.85
C ASP A 203 5.91 -12.28 -5.55
N HIS A 204 5.69 -13.32 -4.77
CA HIS A 204 5.65 -14.73 -5.19
C HIS A 204 4.22 -15.27 -5.37
N GLY A 205 3.22 -14.40 -5.38
CA GLY A 205 1.81 -14.76 -5.60
C GLY A 205 0.97 -14.66 -4.33
N GLN A 206 -0.16 -15.39 -4.33
CA GLN A 206 -1.12 -15.38 -3.24
C GLN A 206 -0.58 -16.08 -1.99
N VAL A 207 -0.86 -15.52 -0.82
CA VAL A 207 -0.43 -16.08 0.47
C VAL A 207 -1.60 -16.69 1.22
N GLN A 208 -1.29 -17.69 2.05
CA GLN A 208 -2.26 -18.40 2.86
C GLN A 208 -1.92 -18.35 4.36
N GLY A 209 -2.96 -18.45 5.18
CA GLY A 209 -2.87 -18.56 6.63
C GLY A 209 -3.32 -17.30 7.37
N ARG A 210 -3.28 -17.37 8.70
CA ARG A 210 -3.73 -16.26 9.56
C ARG A 210 -2.83 -15.05 9.45
N VAL A 211 -3.45 -13.88 9.37
CA VAL A 211 -2.79 -12.58 9.25
C VAL A 211 -3.43 -11.57 10.19
N LEU A 212 -2.64 -10.59 10.62
CA LEU A 212 -3.13 -9.39 11.29
C LEU A 212 -3.23 -8.27 10.26
N VAL A 213 -4.35 -7.55 10.25
CA VAL A 213 -4.58 -6.40 9.36
C VAL A 213 -4.95 -5.18 10.19
N TYR A 214 -4.36 -4.04 9.86
CA TYR A 214 -4.56 -2.77 10.56
C TYR A 214 -4.48 -1.60 9.59
N LYS A 215 -5.39 -0.63 9.71
CA LYS A 215 -5.29 0.64 8.99
C LYS A 215 -4.65 1.70 9.88
N HIS A 216 -3.65 2.41 9.36
CA HIS A 216 -3.09 3.57 10.05
C HIS A 216 -3.85 4.86 9.65
N PRO A 217 -4.17 5.76 10.60
CA PRO A 217 -4.03 5.65 12.06
C PRO A 217 -5.29 5.11 12.75
N GLY A 218 -5.33 3.81 13.05
CA GLY A 218 -6.27 3.23 14.02
C GLY A 218 -5.81 3.43 15.46
N LEU A 219 -6.76 3.68 16.34
CA LEU A 219 -6.57 4.02 17.77
C LEU A 219 -7.37 3.11 18.71
N HIS A 220 -8.24 2.27 18.17
CA HIS A 220 -9.04 1.32 18.91
C HIS A 220 -8.53 -0.10 18.68
N PHE A 221 -8.69 -1.00 19.67
CA PHE A 221 -8.28 -2.40 19.51
C PHE A 221 -9.06 -3.09 18.39
N GLY A 222 -10.31 -2.69 18.19
CA GLY A 222 -11.14 -3.12 17.08
C GLY A 222 -10.68 -2.63 15.71
N ASP A 223 -9.69 -1.74 15.60
CA ASP A 223 -9.08 -1.38 14.30
C ASP A 223 -8.03 -2.43 13.85
N ILE A 224 -7.75 -3.43 14.68
CA ILE A 224 -6.87 -4.56 14.37
C ILE A 224 -7.73 -5.80 14.18
N HIS A 225 -7.62 -6.41 13.01
CA HIS A 225 -8.37 -7.62 12.69
C HIS A 225 -7.42 -8.80 12.52
N VAL A 226 -7.83 -9.94 13.07
CA VAL A 226 -7.24 -11.24 12.74
C VAL A 226 -8.08 -11.86 11.64
N LEU A 227 -7.49 -12.04 10.45
CA LEU A 227 -8.18 -12.54 9.26
C LEU A 227 -7.46 -13.76 8.71
N ASN A 228 -8.15 -14.52 7.85
CA ASN A 228 -7.57 -15.67 7.16
C ASN A 228 -7.21 -15.31 5.72
N ALA A 229 -5.91 -15.33 5.39
CA ALA A 229 -5.46 -15.21 4.01
C ALA A 229 -5.78 -16.52 3.26
N THR A 230 -6.51 -16.41 2.17
CA THR A 230 -6.99 -17.55 1.37
C THR A 230 -6.63 -17.39 -0.09
N TYR A 231 -6.45 -18.53 -0.75
CA TYR A 231 -6.19 -18.57 -2.18
C TYR A 231 -7.51 -18.56 -2.96
N VAL A 232 -7.59 -17.69 -3.95
CA VAL A 232 -8.73 -17.52 -4.85
C VAL A 232 -8.25 -17.58 -6.29
N GLU A 233 -8.48 -18.72 -6.95
CA GLU A 233 -8.10 -18.96 -8.36
C GLU A 233 -8.76 -17.95 -9.29
N ALA A 234 -10.06 -17.68 -9.09
CA ALA A 234 -10.83 -16.75 -9.91
C ALA A 234 -10.26 -15.31 -9.91
N LEU A 235 -9.45 -14.95 -8.91
CA LEU A 235 -8.86 -13.61 -8.80
C LEU A 235 -7.71 -13.39 -9.79
N GLU A 236 -7.07 -14.47 -10.26
CA GLU A 236 -5.94 -14.38 -11.19
C GLU A 236 -6.32 -13.72 -12.51
N GLU A 237 -7.53 -13.96 -13.01
CA GLU A 237 -8.05 -13.33 -14.23
C GLU A 237 -8.24 -11.81 -14.09
N PHE A 238 -8.56 -11.33 -12.88
CA PHE A 238 -8.77 -9.90 -12.61
C PHE A 238 -7.46 -9.16 -12.35
N VAL A 239 -6.56 -9.79 -11.59
CA VAL A 239 -5.33 -9.14 -11.11
C VAL A 239 -4.18 -9.28 -12.11
N GLY A 240 -4.19 -10.34 -12.91
CA GLY A 240 -3.12 -10.64 -13.85
C GLY A 240 -1.76 -10.72 -13.15
N ASN A 241 -0.81 -9.89 -13.59
CA ASN A 241 0.55 -9.84 -13.04
C ASN A 241 0.74 -8.83 -11.90
N ALA A 242 -0.32 -8.19 -11.41
CA ALA A 242 -0.18 -7.21 -10.34
C ALA A 242 0.22 -7.89 -9.02
N LYS A 243 0.94 -7.14 -8.19
CA LYS A 243 1.52 -7.63 -6.93
C LYS A 243 1.18 -6.69 -5.79
N TYR A 244 1.41 -7.13 -4.55
CA TYR A 244 1.34 -6.27 -3.36
C TYR A 244 -0.01 -5.59 -3.11
N ALA A 245 -1.07 -6.40 -3.09
CA ALA A 245 -2.43 -5.95 -2.81
C ALA A 245 -3.13 -6.88 -1.80
N ILE A 246 -4.12 -6.34 -1.11
CA ILE A 246 -5.04 -7.09 -0.24
C ILE A 246 -6.48 -6.87 -0.73
N PHE A 247 -7.20 -7.97 -0.93
CA PHE A 247 -8.58 -8.00 -1.39
C PHE A 247 -9.47 -8.40 -0.22
N PHE A 248 -10.45 -7.54 0.04
CA PHE A 248 -11.40 -7.69 1.13
C PHE A 248 -12.73 -8.26 0.61
N PRO A 249 -13.41 -9.08 1.42
CA PRO A 249 -14.70 -9.65 1.08
C PRO A 249 -15.74 -8.54 0.94
N ILE A 250 -16.63 -8.71 -0.03
CA ILE A 250 -17.84 -7.88 -0.20
C ILE A 250 -19.04 -8.44 0.55
N LYS A 251 -18.82 -9.47 1.38
CA LYS A 251 -19.84 -10.14 2.19
C LYS A 251 -19.64 -9.77 3.66
N GLY A 252 -20.73 -9.42 4.32
CA GLY A 252 -20.73 -9.09 5.73
C GLY A 252 -21.80 -8.05 6.05
N PRO A 253 -22.13 -7.84 7.33
CA PRO A 253 -23.04 -6.78 7.75
C PRO A 253 -22.42 -5.39 7.55
N ARG A 254 -21.08 -5.30 7.62
CA ARG A 254 -20.27 -4.10 7.45
C ARG A 254 -18.99 -4.48 6.69
N SER A 255 -18.38 -3.54 5.98
CA SER A 255 -17.11 -3.79 5.27
C SER A 255 -15.95 -3.79 6.27
N LEU A 256 -14.99 -4.71 6.07
CA LEU A 256 -13.77 -4.77 6.89
C LEU A 256 -12.95 -3.47 6.85
N ALA A 257 -12.96 -2.76 5.73
CA ALA A 257 -12.33 -1.43 5.61
C ALA A 257 -12.94 -0.43 6.60
N ASP A 258 -14.27 -0.34 6.65
CA ASP A 258 -14.95 0.62 7.52
C ASP A 258 -14.87 0.21 9.01
N GLU A 259 -14.72 -1.08 9.29
CA GLU A 259 -14.40 -1.57 10.64
C GLU A 259 -13.00 -1.13 11.11
N MET A 260 -12.04 -1.00 10.19
CA MET A 260 -10.67 -0.57 10.49
C MET A 260 -10.50 0.94 10.30
N ALA A 261 -10.67 1.72 11.37
CA ALA A 261 -10.47 3.17 11.35
C ALA A 261 -11.31 3.93 10.30
N ASN A 262 -12.52 3.43 10.01
CA ASN A 262 -13.44 4.02 9.01
C ASN A 262 -12.79 4.19 7.62
N SER A 263 -11.97 3.23 7.22
CA SER A 263 -11.27 3.21 5.94
C SER A 263 -12.20 2.91 4.76
N ASP A 264 -11.74 3.20 3.55
CA ASP A 264 -12.39 2.75 2.32
C ASP A 264 -11.38 2.10 1.34
N PHE A 265 -11.72 2.09 0.05
CA PHE A 265 -10.93 1.50 -1.03
C PHE A 265 -10.55 2.53 -2.11
N ASP A 266 -10.33 3.80 -1.74
CA ASP A 266 -9.94 4.87 -2.68
C ASP A 266 -8.42 4.98 -2.94
N GLY A 267 -7.63 4.07 -2.37
CA GLY A 267 -6.16 4.13 -2.34
C GLY A 267 -5.55 3.84 -0.96
N ASP A 268 -6.39 3.50 0.01
CA ASP A 268 -6.01 3.18 1.37
C ASP A 268 -5.01 2.01 1.49
N MET A 269 -4.00 2.21 2.34
CA MET A 269 -2.92 1.25 2.60
C MET A 269 -3.10 0.58 3.96
N TYR A 270 -3.05 -0.74 3.97
CA TYR A 270 -3.27 -1.57 5.15
C TYR A 270 -1.96 -2.22 5.58
N TRP A 271 -1.63 -2.11 6.86
CA TRP A 271 -0.56 -2.86 7.47
C TRP A 271 -1.01 -4.31 7.64
N VAL A 272 -0.25 -5.24 7.06
CA VAL A 272 -0.51 -6.67 7.11
C VAL A 272 0.69 -7.35 7.75
N SER A 273 0.47 -8.18 8.77
CA SER A 273 1.51 -8.98 9.41
C SER A 273 1.22 -10.47 9.27
N ARG A 274 2.22 -11.18 8.76
CA ARG A 274 2.32 -12.64 8.73
C ARG A 274 3.24 -13.18 9.82
N ASN A 275 3.82 -12.28 10.62
CA ASN A 275 4.78 -12.65 11.63
C ASN A 275 4.12 -13.53 12.70
N GLN A 276 4.59 -14.78 12.82
CA GLN A 276 4.00 -15.76 13.72
C GLN A 276 4.13 -15.37 15.20
N GLN A 277 5.15 -14.60 15.59
CA GLN A 277 5.26 -14.11 16.96
C GLN A 277 4.15 -13.09 17.24
N VAL A 278 3.97 -12.12 16.34
CA VAL A 278 2.90 -11.12 16.48
C VAL A 278 1.52 -11.77 16.44
N GLY A 279 1.27 -12.64 15.46
CA GLY A 279 0.00 -13.36 15.33
C GLY A 279 -0.26 -14.34 16.47
N GLY A 280 0.75 -15.10 16.89
CA GLY A 280 0.64 -16.10 17.95
C GLY A 280 0.29 -15.49 19.31
N PHE A 281 0.87 -14.33 19.66
CA PHE A 281 0.52 -13.62 20.89
C PHE A 281 -0.88 -13.00 20.82
N ALA A 282 -1.22 -12.36 19.70
CA ALA A 282 -2.54 -11.74 19.49
C ALA A 282 -3.71 -12.74 19.57
N LEU A 283 -3.46 -14.00 19.20
CA LEU A 283 -4.44 -15.09 19.25
C LEU A 283 -4.55 -15.76 20.62
N SER A 284 -3.51 -15.65 21.45
CA SER A 284 -3.48 -16.24 22.80
C SER A 284 -4.19 -15.38 23.85
N ALA A 285 -4.33 -14.08 23.55
CA ALA A 285 -5.11 -13.16 24.32
C ALA A 285 -6.48 -13.02 23.66
N ASP A 286 -7.53 -13.57 24.26
CA ASP A 286 -8.96 -13.37 23.88
C ASP A 286 -9.41 -11.89 24.00
N LYS A 287 -8.51 -10.93 23.81
CA LYS A 287 -8.69 -9.48 23.98
C LYS A 287 -8.68 -8.71 22.66
N LEU A 288 -8.26 -9.35 21.56
CA LEU A 288 -8.23 -8.75 20.21
C LEU A 288 -9.30 -9.34 19.27
N ILE A 289 -10.18 -10.22 19.79
CA ILE A 289 -11.28 -10.87 19.06
C ILE A 289 -12.60 -10.33 19.60
#